data_AF-A0A562GZH7-F1
#
_entry.id   AF-A0A562GZH7-F1
#
_cell.length_a   1.000
_cell.length_b   1.000
_cell.length_c   1.000
_cell.angle_alpha   90.00
_cell.angle_beta   90.00
_cell.angle_gamma   90.00
#
_symmetry.space_group_name_H-M   'P 1'
#
loop_
_entity.id
_entity.type
_entity.pdbx_description
1 polymer ?
#
loop_
_entity_poly.entity_id
_entity_poly.type
_entity_poly.pdbx_seq_one_letter_code
_entity_poly.pdbx_strand_id
1 'polypeptide(L)'
;MSEFKDIGANELGLISAVLGTVIAHDKTPDEQNVLGNFIVGIGCIILVIASQGEYLSSLQEKKNENKDSLEIKKQIQEMQKQIDAIKSETP
;
A
#
# COMPACT_ATOMS: atom_id res chain seq x y z
N MET A 1 7.46 -11.86 10.34
CA MET A 1 8.29 -10.64 10.23
C MET A 1 8.73 -10.52 8.79
N SER A 2 8.78 -9.32 8.19
CA SER A 2 9.24 -9.19 6.80
C SER A 2 10.76 -9.19 6.79
N GLU A 3 11.35 -10.09 6.01
CA GLU A 3 12.80 -10.31 5.86
C GLU A 3 13.54 -9.07 5.30
N PHE A 4 12.80 -8.08 4.78
CA PHE A 4 13.35 -6.87 4.18
C PHE A 4 13.31 -5.63 5.09
N LYS A 5 12.82 -5.73 6.34
CA LYS A 5 12.70 -4.55 7.23
C LYS A 5 14.03 -3.98 7.71
N ASP A 6 15.07 -4.82 7.73
CA ASP A 6 16.34 -4.49 8.37
C ASP A 6 17.46 -4.19 7.35
N ILE A 7 17.17 -4.22 6.04
CA ILE A 7 18.14 -3.94 4.96
C ILE A 7 17.80 -2.58 4.32
N GLY A 8 18.78 -1.68 4.27
CA GLY A 8 18.63 -0.38 3.62
C GLY A 8 18.58 -0.45 2.10
N ALA A 9 18.00 0.57 1.45
CA ALA A 9 17.87 0.61 -0.01
C ALA A 9 19.23 0.49 -0.75
N ASN A 10 20.27 1.13 -0.23
CA ASN A 10 21.62 1.07 -0.82
C ASN A 10 22.25 -0.33 -0.69
N GLU A 11 22.05 -1.00 0.45
CA GLU A 11 22.54 -2.36 0.69
C GLU A 11 21.83 -3.37 -0.20
N LEU A 12 20.50 -3.23 -0.33
CA LEU A 12 19.70 -4.05 -1.22
C LEU A 12 20.09 -3.84 -2.69
N GLY A 13 20.37 -2.60 -3.10
CA GLY A 13 20.89 -2.28 -4.43
C GLY A 13 22.25 -2.94 -4.69
N LEU A 14 23.17 -2.89 -3.73
CA LEU A 14 24.48 -3.55 -3.84
C LEU A 14 24.35 -5.07 -3.94
N ILE A 15 23.52 -5.69 -3.10
CA ILE A 15 23.26 -7.14 -3.14
C ILE A 15 22.66 -7.53 -4.48
N SER A 16 21.73 -6.74 -5.01
CA SER A 16 21.10 -6.98 -6.31
C SER A 16 22.12 -6.92 -7.46
N ALA A 17 23.05 -5.95 -7.41
CA ALA A 17 24.13 -5.85 -8.40
C ALA A 17 25.05 -7.08 -8.35
N VAL A 18 25.48 -7.50 -7.16
CA VAL A 18 26.33 -8.69 -6.99
C VAL A 18 25.62 -9.94 -7.48
N LEU A 19 24.38 -10.16 -7.08
CA LEU A 19 23.58 -11.31 -7.53
C LEU A 19 23.40 -11.30 -9.05
N GLY A 20 23.06 -10.14 -9.64
CA GLY A 20 22.91 -9.99 -11.08
C GLY A 20 24.21 -10.37 -11.82
N THR A 21 25.36 -9.90 -11.36
CA THR A 21 26.67 -10.28 -11.92
C THR A 21 26.96 -11.77 -11.80
N VAL A 22 26.70 -12.38 -10.65
CA VAL A 22 26.93 -13.81 -10.42
C VAL A 22 26.00 -14.66 -11.30
N ILE A 23 24.73 -14.30 -11.40
CA ILE A 23 23.73 -15.01 -12.22
C ILE A 23 24.05 -14.89 -13.72
N ALA A 24 24.60 -13.77 -14.16
CA ALA A 24 24.98 -13.53 -15.54
C ALA A 24 26.33 -14.17 -15.92
N HIS A 25 27.12 -14.62 -14.95
CA HIS A 25 28.43 -15.24 -15.18
C HIS A 25 28.32 -16.51 -16.04
N ASP A 26 29.31 -16.74 -16.90
CA ASP A 26 29.39 -17.85 -17.87
C ASP A 26 28.19 -18.00 -18.83
N LYS A 27 27.34 -16.97 -18.96
CA LYS A 27 26.25 -16.93 -19.94
C LYS A 27 26.65 -16.15 -21.18
N THR A 28 26.17 -16.60 -22.32
CA THR A 28 26.25 -15.84 -23.57
C THR A 28 25.42 -14.55 -23.49
N PRO A 29 25.69 -13.54 -24.32
CA PRO A 29 24.87 -12.32 -24.38
C PRO A 29 23.38 -12.58 -24.62
N ASP A 30 23.04 -13.58 -25.44
CA ASP A 30 21.66 -13.94 -25.72
C ASP A 30 20.96 -14.54 -24.48
N GLU A 31 21.65 -15.44 -23.76
CA GLU A 31 21.13 -16.00 -22.52
C GLU A 31 20.99 -14.95 -21.41
N GLN A 32 21.94 -14.02 -21.31
CA GLN A 32 21.85 -12.87 -20.39
C GLN A 32 20.63 -12.00 -20.70
N ASN A 33 20.37 -11.74 -21.98
CA ASN A 33 19.23 -10.94 -22.43
C ASN A 33 17.90 -11.60 -22.05
N VAL A 34 17.73 -12.89 -22.38
CA VAL A 34 16.52 -13.65 -22.06
C VAL A 34 16.31 -13.70 -20.55
N LEU A 35 17.35 -14.02 -19.78
CA LEU A 35 17.26 -14.13 -18.32
C LEU A 35 16.98 -12.78 -17.66
N GLY A 36 17.66 -11.72 -18.10
CA GLY A 36 17.43 -10.37 -17.59
C GLY A 36 16.01 -9.90 -17.84
N ASN A 37 15.49 -10.06 -19.06
CA ASN A 37 14.12 -9.70 -19.40
C ASN A 37 13.09 -10.54 -18.61
N PHE A 38 13.36 -11.82 -18.38
CA PHE A 38 12.52 -12.66 -17.53
C PHE A 38 12.45 -12.14 -16.08
N ILE A 39 13.60 -11.80 -15.47
CA ILE A 39 13.66 -11.23 -14.11
C ILE A 39 12.97 -9.87 -14.04
N VAL A 40 13.17 -9.00 -15.04
CA VAL A 40 12.47 -7.71 -15.16
C VAL A 40 10.96 -7.92 -15.22
N GLY A 41 10.49 -8.89 -16.01
CA GLY A 41 9.08 -9.25 -16.12
C GLY A 41 8.47 -9.66 -14.77
N ILE A 42 9.15 -10.50 -14.01
CA ILE A 42 8.73 -10.88 -12.64
C ILE A 42 8.63 -9.63 -11.75
N GLY A 43 9.65 -8.78 -11.76
CA GLY A 43 9.67 -7.54 -10.96
C GLY A 43 8.49 -6.63 -11.29
N CYS A 44 8.21 -6.42 -12.57
CA CYS A 44 7.06 -5.62 -13.03
C CYS A 44 5.73 -6.20 -12.54
N ILE A 45 5.53 -7.52 -12.61
CA ILE A 45 4.29 -8.17 -12.15
C ILE A 45 4.12 -8.00 -10.64
N ILE A 46 5.18 -8.17 -9.85
CA ILE A 46 5.15 -7.94 -8.40
C ILE A 46 4.75 -6.49 -8.09
N LEU A 47 5.33 -5.51 -8.80
CA LEU A 47 5.00 -4.09 -8.63
C LEU A 47 3.54 -3.79 -8.99
N VAL A 48 2.99 -4.39 -10.04
CA VAL A 48 1.57 -4.27 -10.40
C VAL A 48 0.68 -4.80 -9.27
N ILE A 49 0.99 -5.97 -8.73
CA ILE A 49 0.23 -6.57 -7.62
C ILE A 49 0.28 -5.68 -6.37
N ALA A 50 1.47 -5.19 -6.00
CA ALA A 50 1.65 -4.29 -4.87
C ALA A 50 0.84 -3.00 -5.05
N SER A 51 0.93 -2.38 -6.23
CA SER A 51 0.21 -1.14 -6.55
C SER A 51 -1.31 -1.34 -6.49
N GLN A 52 -1.81 -2.48 -6.98
CA GLN A 52 -3.23 -2.82 -6.90
C GLN A 52 -3.68 -3.04 -5.44
N GLY A 53 -2.84 -3.68 -4.62
CA GLY A 53 -3.08 -3.86 -3.19
C GLY A 53 -3.19 -2.53 -2.45
N GLU A 54 -2.21 -1.64 -2.61
CA GLU A 54 -2.20 -0.29 -2.03
C GLU A 54 -3.43 0.53 -2.45
N TYR A 55 -3.79 0.48 -3.74
CA TYR A 55 -4.99 1.16 -4.24
C TYR A 55 -6.26 0.65 -3.55
N LEU A 56 -6.46 -0.67 -3.44
CA LEU A 56 -7.63 -1.26 -2.78
C LEU A 56 -7.67 -0.91 -1.29
N SER A 57 -6.53 -0.95 -0.60
CA SER A 57 -6.42 -0.52 0.80
C SER A 57 -6.81 0.95 0.96
N SER A 58 -6.34 1.84 0.08
CA SER A 58 -6.69 3.27 0.11
C SER A 58 -8.19 3.51 -0.11
N LEU A 59 -8.85 2.71 -0.96
CA LEU A 59 -10.30 2.80 -1.16
C LEU A 59 -11.06 2.34 0.09
N GLN A 60 -10.55 1.31 0.79
CA GLN A 60 -11.15 0.82 2.02
C GLN A 60 -11.00 1.84 3.16
N GLU A 61 -9.83 2.47 3.29
CA GLU A 61 -9.59 3.55 4.26
C GLU A 61 -10.56 4.71 4.02
N LYS A 62 -10.66 5.23 2.79
CA LYS A 62 -11.63 6.27 2.43
C LYS A 62 -13.08 5.89 2.70
N LYS A 63 -13.43 4.61 2.54
CA LYS A 63 -14.78 4.11 2.86
C LYS A 63 -15.03 4.11 4.37
N ASN A 64 -14.02 3.76 5.17
CA ASN A 64 -14.11 3.79 6.63
C ASN A 64 -14.18 5.23 7.15
N GLU A 65 -13.33 6.12 6.66
CA GLU A 65 -13.39 7.56 7.00
C GLU A 65 -14.77 8.17 6.74
N ASN A 66 -15.39 7.82 5.59
CA ASN A 66 -16.75 8.27 5.27
C ASN A 66 -17.80 7.70 6.23
N LYS A 67 -17.66 6.43 6.66
CA LYS A 67 -18.57 5.84 7.64
C LYS A 67 -18.46 6.55 8.99
N ASP A 68 -17.24 6.79 9.46
CA ASP A 68 -16.99 7.46 10.73
C ASP A 68 -17.56 8.89 10.70
N SER A 69 -17.38 9.61 9.58
CA SER A 69 -17.97 10.95 9.38
C SER A 69 -19.50 10.94 9.41
N LEU A 70 -20.14 9.95 8.79
CA LEU A 70 -21.60 9.79 8.81
C LEU A 70 -22.12 9.48 10.22
N GLU A 71 -21.40 8.67 10.98
CA GLU A 71 -21.75 8.33 12.35
C GLU A 71 -21.66 9.56 13.27
N ILE A 72 -20.58 10.35 13.16
CA ILE A 72 -20.43 11.61 13.89
C ILE A 72 -21.57 12.59 13.54
N LYS A 73 -21.93 12.72 12.25
CA LYS A 73 -23.05 13.59 11.84
C LYS A 73 -24.38 13.16 12.47
N LYS A 74 -24.65 11.86 12.56
CA LYS A 74 -25.85 11.35 13.23
C LYS A 74 -25.83 11.68 14.72
N GLN A 75 -24.70 11.51 15.40
CA GLN A 75 -24.56 11.84 16.82
C GLN A 75 -24.79 13.34 17.07
N ILE A 76 -24.26 14.22 16.21
CA ILE A 76 -24.49 15.67 16.28
C ILE A 76 -25.98 16.01 16.11
N GLN A 77 -26.66 15.41 15.14
CA GLN A 77 -28.10 15.63 14.93
C GLN A 77 -28.92 15.19 16.13
N GLU A 78 -28.57 14.07 16.75
CA GLU A 78 -29.30 13.58 17.92
C GLU A 78 -29.08 14.48 19.15
N MET A 79 -27.85 14.95 19.36
CA MET A 79 -27.56 15.95 20.40
C MET A 79 -28.32 17.26 20.17
N GLN A 80 -28.41 17.73 18.92
CA GLN A 80 -29.18 18.93 18.58
C GLN A 80 -30.66 18.78 18.96
N LYS A 81 -31.28 17.63 18.65
CA LYS A 81 -32.67 17.36 19.07
C LYS A 81 -32.84 17.38 20.59
N GLN A 82 -31.89 16.80 21.33
CA GLN A 82 -31.93 16.81 22.80
C GLN A 82 -31.81 18.23 23.36
N ILE A 83 -30.94 19.05 22.80
CA ILE A 83 -30.80 20.47 23.18
C ILE A 83 -32.11 21.21 22.91
N ASP A 84 -32.74 20.99 21.74
CA ASP A 84 -33.99 21.66 21.37
C ASP A 84 -35.15 21.22 22.27
N ALA A 85 -35.22 19.94 22.65
CA ALA A 85 -36.19 19.44 23.61
C ALA A 85 -36.05 20.13 24.98
N ILE A 86 -34.82 20.20 25.51
CA ILE A 86 -34.55 20.89 26.79
C ILE A 86 -34.94 22.37 26.72
N LYS A 87 -34.61 23.05 25.62
CA LYS A 87 -35.00 24.46 25.42
C LYS A 87 -36.51 24.64 25.37
N SER A 88 -37.24 23.69 24.79
CA SER A 88 -38.71 23.74 24.75
C SER A 88 -39.38 23.45 26.09
N GLU A 89 -38.68 22.76 27.02
CA GLU A 89 -39.14 22.44 28.37
C GLU A 89 -38.77 23.50 29.41
N THR A 90 -37.93 24.47 29.06
CA THR A 90 -37.52 25.55 29.96
C THR A 90 -38.32 26.83 29.61
N PRO A 91 -39.19 27.34 30.51
CA PRO A 91 -40.08 28.48 30.22
C PRO A 91 -39.35 29.81 29.99
#